data_AF-A0A0M3JNA9-F1
#
_entry.id   AF-A0A0M3JNA9-F1
#
_cell.length_a   1.000
_cell.length_b   1.000
_cell.length_c   1.000
_cell.angle_alpha   90.00
_cell.angle_beta   90.00
_cell.angle_gamma   90.00
#
_symmetry.space_group_name_H-M   'P 1'
#
loop_
_entity.id
_entity.type
_entity.pdbx_description
1 polymer ?
#
loop_
_entity_poly.entity_id
_entity_poly.type
_entity_poly.pdbx_seq_one_letter_code
_entity_poly.pdbx_strand_id
1 'polypeptide(L)' 'MEGFVSWVGRSSQHISMDLYQEVEGRRVNFLSARFVTVSQDPITGRATPNMPLITTDPEQEEIVRRGRGISLLHFV' A
#
# COMPACT_ATOMS: atom_id res chain seq x y z
N MET A 1 -9.10 1.16 11.33
CA MET A 1 -8.41 0.56 10.17
C MET A 1 -7.72 1.69 9.44
N GLU A 2 -6.43 1.55 9.19
CA GLU A 2 -5.63 2.54 8.48
C GLU A 2 -4.98 1.83 7.30
N GLY A 3 -5.13 2.39 6.09
CA GLY A 3 -4.59 1.81 4.87
C GLY A 3 -3.88 2.87 4.05
N PHE A 4 -2.77 2.51 3.44
CA PHE A 4 -1.96 3.42 2.64
C PHE A 4 -1.33 2.71 1.44
N VAL A 5 -1.20 3.46 0.34
CA VAL A 5 -0.41 3.02 -0.82
C VAL A 5 1.05 3.28 -0.50
N SER A 6 1.84 2.23 -0.40
CA SER A 6 3.26 2.32 -0.03
C SER A 6 4.19 2.27 -1.24
N TRP A 7 3.69 1.84 -2.40
CA TRP A 7 4.43 1.85 -3.66
C TRP A 7 3.48 1.82 -4.86
N VAL A 8 3.89 2.50 -5.94
CA VAL A 8 3.16 2.53 -7.22
C VAL A 8 4.13 2.20 -8.34
N GLY A 9 3.82 1.14 -9.10
CA GLY A 9 4.42 0.82 -10.38
C GLY A 9 3.56 1.33 -11.54
N ARG A 10 3.83 0.87 -12.76
CA ARG A 10 3.10 1.33 -13.96
C ARG A 10 1.60 1.11 -13.83
N SER A 11 1.16 -0.10 -13.54
CA SER A 11 -0.25 -0.46 -13.32
C SER A 11 -0.49 -1.18 -12.00
N SER A 12 0.58 -1.59 -11.32
CA SER A 12 0.54 -2.26 -10.02
C SER A 12 0.66 -1.27 -8.84
N GLN A 13 0.00 -1.55 -7.72
CA GLN A 13 0.15 -0.80 -6.47
C GLN A 13 0.36 -1.76 -5.32
N HIS A 14 1.17 -1.36 -4.33
CA HIS A 14 1.30 -2.06 -3.07
C HIS A 14 0.54 -1.30 -1.99
N ILE A 15 -0.46 -1.95 -1.43
CA ILE A 15 -1.34 -1.39 -0.39
C ILE A 15 -1.02 -2.09 0.92
N SER A 16 -0.69 -1.31 1.94
CA SER A 16 -0.53 -1.80 3.30
C SER A 16 -1.75 -1.38 4.11
N MET A 17 -2.21 -2.26 5.00
CA MET A 17 -3.36 -2.00 5.85
C MET A 17 -3.10 -2.52 7.26
N ASP A 18 -3.27 -1.66 8.25
CA ASP A 18 -3.20 -1.99 9.66
C ASP A 18 -4.59 -1.84 10.31
N LEU A 19 -5.08 -2.94 10.88
CA LEU A 19 -6.31 -3.01 11.63
C LEU A 19 -5.97 -3.01 13.12
N TYR A 20 -6.48 -2.01 13.82
CA TYR A 20 -6.34 -1.90 15.26
C TYR A 20 -7.67 -2.20 15.92
N GLN A 21 -7.61 -2.89 17.06
CA GLN A 21 -8.75 -3.15 17.93
C GLN A 21 -8.48 -2.56 19.31
N GLU A 22 -9.52 -2.06 19.96
CA GLU A 22 -9.44 -1.65 21.36
C GLU A 22 -9.77 -2.84 22.27
N VAL A 23 -8.82 -3.19 23.14
CA VAL A 23 -8.96 -4.26 24.13
C VAL A 23 -8.54 -3.69 25.48
N GLU A 24 -9.48 -3.64 26.43
CA GLU A 24 -9.25 -3.10 27.79
C GLU A 24 -8.65 -1.68 27.79
N GLY A 25 -9.16 -0.81 26.91
CA GLY A 25 -8.69 0.58 26.78
C GLY A 25 -7.32 0.73 26.11
N ARG A 26 -6.75 -0.35 25.57
CA ARG A 26 -5.49 -0.34 24.80
C ARG A 26 -5.76 -0.59 23.33
N ARG A 27 -5.13 0.22 22.47
CA ARG A 27 -5.13 0.01 21.02
C ARG A 27 -4.10 -1.08 20.67
N VAL A 28 -4.57 -2.24 20.26
CA VAL A 28 -3.75 -3.39 19.86
C VAL A 28 -3.78 -3.51 18.34
N ASN A 29 -2.62 -3.70 17.70
CA ASN A 29 -2.57 -4.07 16.28
C ASN A 29 -3.07 -5.51 16.16
N PHE A 30 -4.23 -5.68 15.53
CA PHE A 30 -4.90 -6.96 15.37
C PHE A 30 -4.49 -7.67 14.08
N LEU A 31 -4.25 -6.90 13.01
CA LEU A 31 -3.90 -7.45 11.71
C LEU A 31 -3.15 -6.41 10.88
N SER A 32 -1.98 -6.80 10.37
CA SER A 32 -1.29 -6.09 9.30
C SER A 32 -1.38 -6.91 8.02
N ALA A 33 -1.98 -6.34 6.98
CA ALA A 33 -2.15 -6.97 5.67
C ALA A 33 -1.47 -6.16 4.57
N ARG A 34 -0.99 -6.86 3.55
CA ARG A 34 -0.33 -6.27 2.38
C ARG A 34 -0.90 -6.89 1.12
N PHE A 35 -1.26 -6.04 0.17
CA PHE A 35 -1.91 -6.45 -1.08
C PHE A 35 -1.17 -5.84 -2.26
N VAL A 36 -1.01 -6.63 -3.31
CA VAL A 36 -0.65 -6.10 -4.62
C VAL A 36 -1.92 -6.03 -5.45
N THR A 37 -2.24 -4.83 -5.92
CA THR A 37 -3.38 -4.59 -6.82
C THR A 37 -2.87 -4.21 -8.20
N VAL A 38 -3.68 -4.44 -9.23
CA VAL A 38 -3.39 -4.01 -10.60
C VAL A 38 -4.59 -3.25 -11.12
N SER A 39 -4.37 -2.00 -11.53
CA SER A 39 -5.38 -1.17 -12.17
C SER A 39 -5.67 -1.70 -13.57
N GLN A 40 -6.96 -1.85 -13.89
CA GLN A 40 -7.42 -2.38 -15.16
C GLN A 40 -8.56 -1.52 -15.72
N ASP A 41 -8.62 -1.41 -17.03
CA ASP A 41 -9.76 -0.84 -17.75
C ASP A 41 -10.93 -1.83 -17.67
N PRO A 42 -12.11 -1.41 -17.18
CA PRO A 42 -13.21 -2.33 -16.91
C PRO A 42 -13.89 -2.88 -18.19
N ILE A 43 -13.66 -2.25 -19.35
CA ILE A 43 -14.27 -2.65 -20.63
C ILE A 43 -13.34 -3.62 -21.36
N THR A 44 -12.05 -3.30 -21.41
CA THR A 44 -11.04 -4.05 -22.18
C THR A 44 -10.24 -5.06 -21.36
N GLY A 45 -10.30 -4.96 -20.02
CA GLY A 45 -9.51 -5.78 -19.09
C GLY A 45 -8.01 -5.48 -19.10
N ARG A 46 -7.56 -4.50 -19.88
CA ARG A 46 -6.13 -4.18 -20.03
C ARG A 46 -5.63 -3.38 -18.83
N ALA A 47 -4.37 -3.59 -18.47
CA ALA A 47 -3.74 -2.85 -17.40
C ALA A 47 -3.70 -1.34 -17.71
N THR A 48 -4.11 -0.51 -16.74
CA THR A 48 -4.14 0.95 -16.87
C THR A 48 -3.02 1.61 -16.07
N PRO A 49 -2.42 2.71 -16.56
CA PRO A 49 -1.40 3.42 -15.82
C PRO A 49 -1.93 4.00 -14.50
N ASN A 50 -1.16 3.85 -13.44
CA ASN A 50 -1.40 4.50 -12.16
C ASN A 50 -0.87 5.92 -12.16
N MET A 51 -1.51 6.78 -11.36
CA MET A 51 -0.93 8.07 -11.01
C MET A 51 0.27 7.86 -10.07
N PRO A 52 1.38 8.61 -10.26
CA PRO A 52 2.53 8.52 -9.39
C PRO A 52 2.17 8.94 -7.97
N LEU A 53 2.82 8.31 -6.99
CA LEU A 53 2.62 8.66 -5.59
C LEU A 53 3.42 9.92 -5.25
N ILE A 54 2.72 10.92 -4.69
CA ILE A 54 3.30 12.18 -4.23
C ILE A 54 3.15 12.19 -2.71
N THR A 55 4.25 12.40 -2.00
CA THR A 55 4.27 12.55 -0.53
C THR A 55 4.30 14.03 -0.17
N THR A 56 3.56 14.42 0.86
CA THR A 56 3.44 15.81 1.33
C THR A 56 4.08 16.06 2.68
N ASP A 57 4.44 14.99 3.41
CA ASP A 57 5.00 15.06 4.74
C ASP A 57 5.98 13.89 5.03
N PRO A 58 6.82 14.02 6.08
CA PRO A 58 7.82 13.00 6.40
C PRO A 58 7.24 11.64 6.81
N GLU A 59 6.03 11.58 7.35
CA GLU A 59 5.39 10.33 7.73
C GLU A 59 5.02 9.51 6.48
N GLN A 60 4.47 10.19 5.47
CA GLN A 60 4.21 9.59 4.17
C GLN A 60 5.48 9.16 3.45
N GLU A 61 6.56 9.95 3.52
CA GLU A 61 7.86 9.55 2.96
C GLU A 61 8.38 8.26 3.58
N GLU A 62 8.24 8.11 4.90
CA GLU A 62 8.66 6.91 5.61
C GLU A 62 7.85 5.68 5.20
N ILE A 63 6.53 5.84 5.07
CA ILE A 63 5.61 4.83 4.53
C ILE A 63 6.07 4.35 3.14
N VAL A 64 6.37 5.29 2.24
CA VAL A 64 6.80 4.98 0.87
C VAL A 64 8.17 4.32 0.85
N ARG A 65 9.10 4.77 1.70
CA ARG A 65 10.43 4.19 1.83
C ARG A 65 10.35 2.72 2.26
N ARG A 66 9.52 2.40 3.25
CA ARG A 66 9.26 1.02 3.69
C ARG A 66 8.63 0.18 2.58
N GLY A 67 7.68 0.74 1.83
CA GLY A 67 7.05 0.08 0.69
C GLY A 67 8.03 -0.29 -0.43
N ARG A 68 8.97 0.60 -0.77
CA ARG A 68 10.03 0.35 -1.77
C ARG A 68 10.96 -0.80 -1.38
N GLY A 69 11.29 -0.93 -0.09
CA GLY A 69 12.12 -2.03 0.40
C GLY A 69 11.48 -3.41 0.20
N ILE A 70 10.15 -3.50 0.24
CA ILE A 70 9.40 -4.74 0.06
C ILE A 70 9.28 -5.10 -1.43
N SER A 71 9.11 -4.13 -2.34
CA SER A 71 8.96 -4.44 -3.77
C SER A 71 10.22 -5.06 -4.38
N LEU A 72 11.41 -4.72 -3.87
CA LEU A 72 12.67 -5.34 -4.29
C LEU A 72 12.78 -6.82 -3.93
N LEU A 73 12.10 -7.30 -2.89
CA LEU A 73 12.15 -8.70 -2.44
C LEU A 73 11.20 -9.63 -3.20
N HIS A 74 10.17 -9.09 -3.86
CA HIS A 74 9.19 -9.88 -4.62
C HIS A 74 9.56 -10.09 -6.10
N PHE A 75 10.68 -9.53 -6.55
CA PHE A 75 11.17 -9.63 -7.94
C PHE A 75 12.58 -10.25 -8.05
N VAL A 76 13.06 -10.96 -7.02
CA VAL A 76 14.28 -11.81 -7.06
C VAL A 76 13.90 -13.27 -7.13
#